data_AF-A0A3N6AHB3-F1
#
_entry.id   AF-A0A3N6AHB3-F1
#
_cell.length_a   1.000
_cell.length_b   1.000
_cell.length_c   1.000
_cell.angle_alpha   90.00
_cell.angle_beta   90.00
_cell.angle_gamma   90.00
#
_symmetry.space_group_name_H-M   'P 1'
#
loop_
_entity.id
_entity.type
_entity.pdbx_description
1 polymer ?
#
loop_
_entity_poly.entity_id
_entity_poly.type
_entity_poly.pdbx_seq_one_letter_code
_entity_poly.pdbx_strand_id
1 'polypeptide(L)' 'GLEIPHPRMHKRCFVLKPLCDIDPNIVHPILDQTMQYLLDRIDHEGQEVIQYPCGD' A
#
# COMPACT_ATOMS: atom_id res chain seq x y z
N GLY A 1 -16.57 -13.80 -3.31
CA GLY A 1 -15.65 -14.89 -2.93
C GLY A 1 -14.52 -14.32 -2.11
N LEU A 2 -13.78 -15.17 -1.40
CA LEU A 2 -12.55 -14.78 -0.71
C LEU A 2 -11.39 -14.86 -1.71
N GLU A 3 -10.59 -13.80 -1.81
CA GLU A 3 -9.42 -13.73 -2.68
C GLU A 3 -8.28 -13.01 -1.95
N ILE A 4 -7.10 -13.65 -1.91
CA ILE A 4 -5.93 -13.15 -1.18
C ILE A 4 -4.69 -13.28 -2.07
N PRO A 5 -3.88 -12.20 -2.20
CA PRO A 5 -4.20 -10.82 -1.82
C PRO A 5 -5.38 -10.25 -2.64
N HIS A 6 -6.07 -9.24 -2.10
CA HIS A 6 -7.19 -8.62 -2.81
C HIS A 6 -6.72 -8.05 -4.18
N PRO A 7 -7.43 -8.28 -5.31
CA PRO A 7 -6.96 -7.96 -6.66
C PRO A 7 -6.53 -6.51 -6.90
N ARG A 8 -7.06 -5.57 -6.12
CA ARG A 8 -6.77 -4.13 -6.23
C ARG A 8 -6.00 -3.57 -5.03
N MET A 9 -5.42 -4.42 -4.17
CA MET A 9 -4.67 -3.92 -3.01
C MET A 9 -3.49 -3.03 -3.41
N HIS A 10 -2.81 -3.40 -4.49
CA HIS A 10 -1.67 -2.67 -5.06
C HIS A 10 -2.06 -1.36 -5.75
N LYS A 11 -3.36 -1.02 -5.81
CA LYS A 11 -3.89 0.22 -6.39
C LYS A 11 -4.41 1.18 -5.33
N ARG A 12 -4.12 0.97 -4.04
CA ARG A 12 -4.64 1.77 -2.93
C ARG A 12 -3.54 2.30 -2.02
N CYS A 13 -3.41 3.62 -1.92
CA CYS A 13 -2.39 4.26 -1.08
C CYS A 13 -2.57 3.91 0.40
N PHE A 14 -3.81 3.86 0.91
CA PHE A 14 -4.09 3.51 2.30
C PHE A 14 -3.72 2.06 2.67
N VAL A 15 -3.41 1.22 1.68
CA VAL A 15 -2.89 -0.14 1.91
C VAL A 15 -1.37 -0.14 1.81
N LEU A 16 -0.84 0.42 0.71
CA LEU A 16 0.61 0.38 0.45
C LEU A 16 1.40 1.25 1.41
N LYS A 17 0.90 2.43 1.79
CA LYS A 17 1.61 3.38 2.67
C LYS A 17 1.85 2.76 4.06
N PRO A 18 0.83 2.25 4.79
CA PRO A 18 1.09 1.58 6.07
C PRO A 18 1.96 0.32 5.96
N LEU A 19 1.86 -0.44 4.86
CA LEU A 19 2.76 -1.59 4.65
C LEU A 19 4.21 -1.15 4.49
N CYS A 20 4.48 -0.06 3.77
CA CYS A 20 5.82 0.51 3.64
C CYS A 20 6.33 1.11 4.96
N ASP A 21 5.44 1.68 5.78
CA ASP A 21 5.79 2.18 7.11
C ASP A 21 6.23 1.03 8.06
N ILE A 22 5.74 -0.20 7.83
CA ILE A 22 6.16 -1.41 8.56
C ILE A 22 7.45 -1.99 7.96
N ASP A 23 7.45 -2.33 6.67
CA ASP A 23 8.63 -2.80 5.92
C ASP A 23 8.44 -2.56 4.40
N PRO A 24 9.24 -1.65 3.79
CA PRO A 24 9.14 -1.35 2.36
C PRO A 24 9.59 -2.50 1.44
N ASN A 25 10.32 -3.49 1.96
CA ASN A 25 10.94 -4.57 1.18
C ASN A 25 10.04 -5.81 1.03
N ILE A 26 8.86 -5.84 1.66
CA ILE A 26 7.88 -6.91 1.48
C ILE A 26 7.57 -7.07 -0.01
N VAL A 27 7.70 -8.29 -0.54
CA VAL A 27 7.42 -8.60 -1.94
C VAL A 27 5.96 -9.04 -2.10
N HIS A 28 5.23 -8.41 -3.03
CA HIS A 28 3.86 -8.80 -3.36
C HIS A 28 3.87 -10.18 -4.03
N PRO A 29 3.15 -11.20 -3.49
CA PRO A 29 3.34 -12.61 -3.86
C PRO A 29 2.96 -12.96 -5.30
N ILE A 30 2.15 -12.12 -5.96
CA ILE A 30 1.72 -12.32 -7.36
C ILE A 30 2.48 -11.41 -8.33
N LEU A 31 2.88 -10.21 -7.88
CA LEU A 31 3.48 -9.20 -8.78
C LEU A 31 5.01 -9.27 -8.75
N ASP A 32 5.57 -9.91 -7.73
CA ASP A 32 7.01 -10.04 -7.51
C ASP A 32 7.74 -8.68 -7.47
N GLN A 33 7.06 -7.69 -6.91
CA GLN A 33 7.58 -6.33 -6.70
C GLN A 33 7.49 -5.97 -5.22
N THR A 34 8.42 -5.15 -4.75
CA THR A 34 8.38 -4.63 -3.37
C THR A 34 7.17 -3.71 -3.16
N MET A 35 6.67 -3.62 -1.93
CA MET A 35 5.58 -2.68 -1.61
C MET A 35 5.98 -1.23 -1.93
N GLN A 36 7.25 -0.86 -1.71
CA GLN A 36 7.77 0.44 -2.12
C GLN A 36 7.69 0.66 -3.63
N TYR A 37 8.11 -0.32 -4.43
CA TYR A 37 8.03 -0.23 -5.90
C TYR A 37 6.60 0.02 -6.37
N LEU A 38 5.62 -0.66 -5.75
CA LEU A 38 4.20 -0.50 -6.05
C LEU A 38 3.67 0.87 -5.61
N LEU A 39 4.09 1.34 -4.43
CA LEU A 39 3.70 2.65 -3.90
C LEU A 39 4.21 3.78 -4.79
N ASP A 40 5.42 3.66 -5.35
CA ASP A 40 6.01 4.68 -6.22
C ASP A 40 5.33 4.80 -7.59
N ARG A 41 4.50 3.82 -7.97
CA ARG A 41 3.90 3.70 -9.33
C ARG A 41 2.38 3.73 -9.34
N ILE A 42 1.77 3.93 -8.19
CA ILE A 42 0.33 4.10 -8.05
C ILE A 42 -0.08 5.52 -8.44
N ASP A 43 -1.32 5.68 -8.89
CA ASP A 43 -1.94 6.99 -9.00
C ASP A 43 -2.31 7.53 -7.61
N HIS A 44 -1.77 8.70 -7.26
CA HIS A 44 -2.02 9.37 -5.99
C HIS A 44 -3.23 10.33 -6.04
N GLU A 45 -3.78 10.62 -7.22
CA GLU A 45 -4.92 11.54 -7.36
C GLU A 45 -6.12 11.04 -6.55
N GLY A 46 -6.57 11.86 -5.58
CA GLY A 46 -7.68 11.52 -4.69
C GLY A 46 -7.41 10.39 -3.68
N GLN A 47 -6.14 10.00 -3.46
CA GLN A 47 -5.74 8.94 -2.53
C GLN A 47 -4.90 9.45 -1.35
N GLU A 48 -5.22 10.64 -0.87
CA GLU A 48 -4.55 11.26 0.27
C GLU A 48 -4.64 10.38 1.52
N VAL A 49 -3.49 10.08 2.12
CA VAL A 49 -3.39 9.34 3.38
C VAL A 49 -3.06 10.34 4.48
N ILE A 50 -4.02 10.58 5.37
CA ILE A 50 -3.83 11.46 6.53
C ILE A 50 -3.33 10.67 7.73
N GLN A 51 -2.30 11.18 8.39
CA GLN A 51 -1.88 10.70 9.70
C GLN A 51 -2.87 11.25 10.73
N TYR A 52 -3.45 10.36 11.54
CA TYR A 52 -4.29 10.80 12.65
C TYR A 52 -3.38 11.32 13.77
N PRO A 53 -3.51 12.59 14.19
CA PRO A 53 -2.71 13.09 15.29
C PRO A 53 -3.09 12.33 16.58
N CYS A 54 -2.11 11.71 17.22
CA CYS A 54 -2.27 11.32 18.61
C CYS A 54 -2.32 12.64 19.41
N GLY A 55 -3.43 12.90 20.12
CA GLY A 55 -3.55 14.11 20.93
C GLY A 55 -2.47 14.14 22.02
N ASP A 56 -1.95 15.34 22.32
CA ASP A 56 -1.05 15.59 23.45
C ASP A 56 -1.65 15.12 24.78
#